data_AF-A0A1R1XT21-F1
#
_entry.id   AF-A0A1R1XT21-F1
#
_cell.length_a   1.000
_cell.length_b   1.000
_cell.length_c   1.000
_cell.angle_alpha   90.00
_cell.angle_beta   90.00
_cell.angle_gamma   90.00
#
_symmetry.space_group_name_H-M   'P 1'
#
loop_
_entity.id
_entity.type
_entity.pdbx_description
1 polymer ?
#
loop_
_entity_poly.entity_id
_entity_poly.type
_entity_poly.pdbx_seq_one_letter_code
_entity_poly.pdbx_strand_id
1 'polypeptide(L)'
;LNESVPPVSRWPSSGIFDRFLRYHQSLTKDSATLCEILLYCTYKSTLLKPLNQETNLNVVTKDTKVVTSPNEKLLFAEQLSRNCSFFGADNLECIKSSFVVVVGAGGVGSWAALMLIRSGVQRIRLIDFDQVTLSSLNRHAVAIRSDVGMSKVEAMRKRFLEIVPHIKIDTRVELFSKDNQEELLSGTMPAIFGMVMATRVLTELGNFPTEPLAIKGRHALYVRLHRDLMHREGAKTKIISAISLTVEEIGYIFEEMWMGKSAISNAVDKLSLVRYYADKPLSSLNCVCMTKKEADKHCKLDEGVDPDTYYDKAVVDYIHSRFEIERLYASLPDKFP
;
A
#
# COMPACT_ATOMS: atom_id res chain seq x y z
N LEU A 1 -32.44 41.25 -2.75
CA LEU A 1 -32.55 39.97 -2.01
C LEU A 1 -31.15 39.41 -1.88
N ASN A 2 -30.49 39.82 -0.80
CA ASN A 2 -29.30 39.19 -0.27
C ASN A 2 -29.67 37.78 0.18
N GLU A 3 -28.96 36.75 -0.25
CA GLU A 3 -28.77 35.56 0.58
C GLU A 3 -27.29 35.16 0.54
N SER A 4 -26.70 35.35 1.71
CA SER A 4 -25.32 35.07 2.09
C SER A 4 -25.03 33.58 2.05
N VAL A 5 -23.98 33.19 1.32
CA VAL A 5 -23.29 31.91 1.49
C VAL A 5 -22.82 31.82 2.96
N PRO A 6 -23.11 30.74 3.69
CA PRO A 6 -22.68 30.63 5.08
C PRO A 6 -21.15 30.61 5.16
N PRO A 7 -20.53 31.29 6.14
CA PRO A 7 -19.10 31.24 6.33
C PRO A 7 -18.70 29.81 6.69
N VAL A 8 -17.82 29.22 5.88
CA VAL A 8 -17.13 27.98 6.21
C VAL A 8 -16.50 28.18 7.59
N SER A 9 -16.88 27.33 8.54
CA SER A 9 -16.37 27.37 9.90
C SER A 9 -14.85 27.35 9.88
N ARG A 10 -14.25 28.34 10.57
CA ARG A 10 -12.81 28.36 10.86
C ARG A 10 -12.43 27.00 11.48
N TRP A 11 -11.46 26.35 10.86
CA TRP A 11 -10.77 25.21 11.44
C TRP A 11 -10.27 25.55 12.85
N PRO A 12 -10.35 24.65 13.83
CA PRO A 12 -9.76 24.88 15.15
C PRO A 12 -8.24 25.01 14.99
N SER A 13 -7.74 26.20 15.28
CA SER A 13 -6.32 26.51 15.41
C SER A 13 -5.72 25.79 16.60
N SER A 14 -5.42 24.49 16.49
CA SER A 14 -4.54 23.84 17.45
C SER A 14 -3.84 22.59 16.88
N GLY A 15 -2.53 22.72 16.67
CA GLY A 15 -1.62 21.83 17.39
C GLY A 15 -0.65 20.99 16.59
N ILE A 16 -0.85 20.67 15.32
CA ILE A 16 0.14 19.85 14.58
C ILE A 16 0.61 20.54 13.31
N PHE A 17 -0.33 20.99 12.47
CA PHE A 17 -0.01 21.71 11.23
C PHE A 17 0.74 23.02 11.52
N ASP A 18 0.33 23.72 12.57
CA ASP A 18 0.88 25.00 13.00
C ASP A 18 2.25 24.88 13.70
N ARG A 19 2.55 23.70 14.27
CA ARG A 19 3.88 23.36 14.82
C ARG A 19 4.82 22.88 13.71
N PHE A 20 4.29 22.18 12.71
CA PHE A 20 5.02 21.76 11.52
C PHE A 20 5.43 22.95 10.64
N LEU A 21 4.53 23.92 10.42
CA LEU A 21 4.84 25.19 9.73
C LEU A 21 5.95 25.97 10.45
N ARG A 22 5.85 26.12 11.78
CA ARG A 22 6.84 26.86 12.57
C ARG A 22 8.21 26.18 12.61
N TYR A 23 8.24 24.84 12.62
CA TYR A 23 9.48 24.06 12.57
C TYR A 23 10.19 24.14 11.20
N HIS A 24 9.44 24.25 10.10
CA HIS A 24 10.02 24.39 8.76
C HIS A 24 10.36 25.83 8.37
N GLN A 25 9.63 26.83 8.88
CA GLN A 25 10.00 28.25 8.75
C GLN A 25 11.34 28.58 9.43
N SER A 26 11.77 27.81 10.43
CA SER A 26 13.05 28.05 11.12
C SER A 26 14.26 27.41 10.42
N LEU A 27 14.07 26.53 9.44
CA LEU A 27 15.16 25.69 8.91
C LEU A 27 15.81 26.17 7.60
N THR A 28 15.26 27.14 6.85
CA THR A 28 15.92 27.66 5.62
C THR A 28 15.35 29.01 5.18
N LYS A 29 16.22 29.95 4.77
CA LYS A 29 15.89 31.35 4.44
C LYS A 29 15.00 31.58 3.19
N ASP A 30 14.69 30.55 2.40
CA ASP A 30 13.88 30.63 1.16
C ASP A 30 12.52 29.90 1.23
N SER A 31 12.02 29.60 2.44
CA SER A 31 10.83 28.75 2.64
C SER A 31 9.48 29.40 2.31
N ALA A 32 9.40 30.72 2.09
CA ALA A 32 8.13 31.40 1.83
C ALA A 32 7.48 30.88 0.53
N THR A 33 8.29 30.69 -0.52
CA THR A 33 7.84 30.14 -1.81
C THR A 33 7.40 28.70 -1.67
N LEU A 34 8.16 27.85 -0.95
CA LEU A 34 7.80 26.45 -0.70
C LEU A 34 6.50 26.32 0.10
N CYS A 35 6.30 27.14 1.14
CA CYS A 35 5.07 27.13 1.92
C CYS A 35 3.85 27.60 1.11
N GLU A 36 3.99 28.63 0.27
CA GLU A 36 2.92 29.09 -0.63
C GLU A 36 2.57 28.06 -1.70
N ILE A 37 3.58 27.40 -2.28
CA ILE A 37 3.39 26.28 -3.21
C ILE A 37 2.66 25.13 -2.50
N LEU A 38 3.09 24.74 -1.30
CA LEU A 38 2.43 23.68 -0.52
C LEU A 38 0.97 24.03 -0.22
N LEU A 39 0.67 25.29 0.16
CA LEU A 39 -0.69 25.77 0.38
C LEU A 39 -1.54 25.72 -0.90
N TYR A 40 -0.98 26.22 -2.01
CA TYR A 40 -1.63 26.18 -3.33
C TYR A 40 -1.94 24.75 -3.76
N CYS A 41 -1.03 23.82 -3.51
CA CYS A 41 -1.17 22.43 -3.95
C CYS A 41 -2.16 21.63 -3.11
N THR A 42 -2.20 21.83 -1.79
CA THR A 42 -3.25 21.27 -0.93
C THR A 42 -4.62 21.89 -1.21
N TYR A 43 -4.66 23.20 -1.48
CA TYR A 43 -5.90 23.87 -1.89
C TYR A 43 -6.43 23.33 -3.22
N LYS A 44 -5.56 23.16 -4.23
CA LYS A 44 -5.95 22.66 -5.55
C LYS A 44 -6.29 21.17 -5.53
N SER A 45 -5.58 20.32 -4.77
CA SER A 45 -5.94 18.89 -4.64
C SER A 45 -7.34 18.68 -4.08
N THR A 46 -7.79 19.59 -3.21
CA THR A 46 -9.14 19.58 -2.63
C THR A 46 -10.22 20.09 -3.59
N LEU A 47 -9.84 20.86 -4.63
CA LEU A 47 -10.73 21.44 -5.63
C LEU A 47 -10.76 20.69 -6.97
N LEU A 48 -9.84 19.76 -7.18
CA LEU A 48 -9.77 18.95 -8.40
C LEU A 48 -10.94 17.96 -8.43
N LYS A 49 -12.03 18.35 -9.09
CA LYS A 49 -12.92 17.39 -9.76
C LYS A 49 -12.07 16.59 -10.76
N PRO A 50 -12.39 15.31 -11.05
CA PRO A 50 -11.71 14.56 -12.09
C PRO A 50 -11.69 15.39 -13.37
N LEU A 51 -10.50 15.79 -13.81
CA LEU A 51 -10.30 16.59 -15.01
C LEU A 51 -10.71 15.73 -16.22
N ASN A 52 -11.96 15.87 -16.65
CA ASN A 52 -12.49 15.35 -17.92
C ASN A 52 -12.02 16.16 -19.14
N GLN A 53 -10.87 16.84 -19.05
CA GLN A 53 -10.35 17.62 -20.16
C GLN A 53 -9.06 16.99 -20.64
N GLU A 54 -9.11 16.49 -21.87
CA GLU A 54 -7.98 16.37 -22.78
C GLU A 54 -7.31 17.74 -22.95
N THR A 55 -6.64 18.24 -21.91
CA THR A 55 -5.72 19.34 -22.08
C THR A 55 -4.58 18.81 -22.93
N ASN A 56 -4.39 19.43 -24.09
CA ASN A 56 -3.35 19.21 -25.08
C ASN A 56 -2.01 18.78 -24.44
N LEU A 57 -1.88 17.48 -24.15
CA LEU A 57 -0.60 16.84 -24.12
C LEU A 57 -0.20 16.87 -25.59
N ASN A 58 0.61 17.84 -25.97
CA ASN A 58 1.44 17.70 -27.16
C ASN A 58 2.40 16.55 -26.84
N VAL A 59 1.85 15.35 -27.00
CA VAL A 59 2.51 14.08 -26.84
C VAL A 59 3.55 14.06 -27.95
N VAL A 60 4.79 14.42 -27.61
CA VAL A 60 5.95 13.96 -28.37
C VAL A 60 6.11 12.47 -28.04
N THR A 61 5.14 11.66 -28.47
CA THR A 61 5.38 10.25 -28.73
C THR A 61 6.20 10.24 -29.98
N LYS A 62 7.53 10.16 -29.83
CA LYS A 62 8.24 9.33 -30.79
C LYS A 62 7.65 7.93 -30.64
N ASP A 63 6.99 7.51 -31.71
CA ASP A 63 6.24 6.27 -31.89
C ASP A 63 6.81 5.07 -31.13
N THR A 64 6.22 4.75 -29.98
CA THR A 64 6.14 3.36 -29.53
C THR A 64 4.69 2.93 -29.66
N LYS A 65 4.37 2.26 -30.78
CA LYS A 65 3.13 1.51 -30.93
C LYS A 65 3.09 0.45 -29.81
N VAL A 66 2.44 0.76 -28.71
CA VAL A 66 2.17 -0.23 -27.65
C VAL A 66 1.11 -1.18 -28.19
N VAL A 67 1.56 -2.25 -28.84
CA VAL A 67 0.71 -3.40 -29.18
C VAL A 67 0.39 -4.10 -27.87
N THR A 68 -0.72 -3.72 -27.22
CA THR A 68 -1.20 -4.45 -26.04
C THR A 68 -1.80 -5.77 -26.50
N SER A 69 -0.97 -6.81 -26.54
CA SER A 69 -1.47 -8.16 -26.77
C SER A 69 -2.48 -8.54 -25.67
N PRO A 70 -3.45 -9.43 -25.95
CA PRO A 70 -4.35 -9.95 -24.92
C PRO A 70 -3.60 -10.51 -23.70
N ASN A 71 -2.42 -11.11 -23.92
CA ASN A 71 -1.55 -11.63 -22.87
C ASN A 71 -0.99 -10.53 -21.96
N GLU A 72 -0.64 -9.36 -22.51
CA GLU A 72 -0.11 -8.23 -21.73
C GLU A 72 -1.15 -7.68 -20.75
N LYS A 73 -2.42 -7.59 -21.16
CA LYS A 73 -3.51 -7.16 -20.28
C LYS A 73 -3.69 -8.13 -19.10
N LEU A 74 -3.55 -9.43 -19.36
CA LEU A 74 -3.70 -10.48 -18.36
C LEU A 74 -2.51 -10.49 -17.39
N LEU A 75 -1.28 -10.38 -17.89
CA LEU A 75 -0.08 -10.25 -17.07
C LEU A 75 -0.11 -9.00 -16.18
N PHE A 76 -0.59 -7.88 -16.70
CA PHE A 76 -0.71 -6.66 -15.91
C PHE A 76 -1.83 -6.73 -14.86
N ALA A 77 -2.95 -7.38 -15.18
CA ALA A 77 -3.99 -7.64 -14.19
C ALA A 77 -3.46 -8.50 -13.03
N GLU A 78 -2.66 -9.53 -13.35
CA GLU A 78 -1.99 -10.36 -12.33
C GLU A 78 -0.97 -9.55 -11.52
N GLN A 79 -0.17 -8.69 -12.16
CA GLN A 79 0.77 -7.79 -11.48
C GLN A 79 0.08 -6.89 -10.43
N LEU A 80 -1.18 -6.53 -10.65
CA LEU A 80 -1.98 -5.69 -9.75
C LEU A 80 -2.96 -6.48 -8.87
N SER A 81 -2.91 -7.82 -8.86
CA SER A 81 -3.91 -8.67 -8.16
C SER A 81 -4.03 -8.32 -6.67
N ARG A 82 -2.91 -8.06 -5.99
CA ARG A 82 -2.89 -7.65 -4.57
C ARG A 82 -3.51 -6.26 -4.35
N ASN A 83 -3.24 -5.33 -5.27
CA ASN A 83 -3.83 -3.99 -5.19
C ASN A 83 -5.35 -4.07 -5.41
N CYS A 84 -5.78 -4.90 -6.36
CA CYS A 84 -7.20 -5.17 -6.60
C CYS A 84 -7.86 -5.80 -5.37
N SER A 85 -7.19 -6.74 -4.70
CA SER A 85 -7.72 -7.36 -3.47
C SER A 85 -7.84 -6.38 -2.31
N PHE A 86 -6.96 -5.37 -2.23
CA PHE A 86 -6.97 -4.37 -1.16
C PHE A 86 -7.97 -3.24 -1.43
N PHE A 87 -7.91 -2.65 -2.62
CA PHE A 87 -8.73 -1.49 -2.99
C PHE A 87 -10.11 -1.88 -3.55
N GLY A 88 -10.27 -3.08 -4.08
CA GLY A 88 -11.43 -3.45 -4.91
C GLY A 88 -11.23 -3.04 -6.37
N ALA A 89 -11.99 -3.66 -7.28
CA ALA A 89 -11.86 -3.45 -8.73
C ALA A 89 -12.16 -2.00 -9.14
N ASP A 90 -13.23 -1.41 -8.60
CA ASP A 90 -13.67 -0.05 -8.96
C ASP A 90 -12.63 1.01 -8.57
N ASN A 91 -12.10 0.90 -7.34
CA ASN A 91 -11.09 1.84 -6.85
C ASN A 91 -9.74 1.65 -7.55
N LEU A 92 -9.40 0.43 -7.95
CA LEU A 92 -8.22 0.19 -8.77
C LEU A 92 -8.36 0.83 -10.16
N GLU A 93 -9.56 0.86 -10.74
CA GLU A 93 -9.79 1.55 -12.01
C GLU A 93 -9.67 3.08 -11.87
N CYS A 94 -10.11 3.66 -10.74
CA CYS A 94 -9.84 5.05 -10.39
C CYS A 94 -8.33 5.34 -10.33
N ILE A 95 -7.55 4.47 -9.68
CA ILE A 95 -6.08 4.59 -9.62
C ILE A 95 -5.46 4.52 -11.02
N LYS A 96 -5.90 3.57 -11.86
CA LYS A 96 -5.38 3.41 -13.23
C LYS A 96 -5.65 4.61 -14.12
N SER A 97 -6.84 5.20 -14.01
CA SER A 97 -7.27 6.36 -14.80
C SER A 97 -6.68 7.70 -14.31
N SER A 98 -6.09 7.72 -13.11
CA SER A 98 -5.55 8.93 -12.50
C SER A 98 -4.32 9.47 -13.23
N PHE A 99 -4.17 10.80 -13.22
CA PHE A 99 -2.99 11.51 -13.70
C PHE A 99 -2.23 12.16 -12.55
N VAL A 100 -0.98 11.74 -12.35
CA VAL A 100 -0.18 12.16 -11.21
C VAL A 100 1.02 13.00 -11.66
N VAL A 101 1.33 14.10 -10.96
CA VAL A 101 2.48 14.97 -11.23
C VAL A 101 3.47 14.85 -10.07
N VAL A 102 4.73 14.54 -10.36
CA VAL A 102 5.81 14.47 -9.36
C VAL A 102 6.85 15.55 -9.67
N VAL A 103 6.99 16.50 -8.75
CA VAL A 103 8.01 17.55 -8.80
C VAL A 103 9.21 17.11 -7.96
N GLY A 104 10.37 17.05 -8.60
CA GLY A 104 11.60 16.48 -8.06
C GLY A 104 11.70 14.98 -8.31
N ALA A 105 12.77 14.57 -8.98
CA ALA A 105 13.18 13.21 -9.29
C ALA A 105 14.42 12.79 -8.47
N GLY A 106 14.65 13.41 -7.31
CA GLY A 106 15.73 13.07 -6.39
C GLY A 106 15.48 11.79 -5.58
N GLY A 107 16.06 11.70 -4.38
CA GLY A 107 15.89 10.55 -3.49
C GLY A 107 14.41 10.23 -3.22
N VAL A 108 13.63 11.20 -2.72
CA VAL A 108 12.22 10.94 -2.35
C VAL A 108 11.31 10.76 -3.57
N GLY A 109 11.40 11.67 -4.54
CA GLY A 109 10.47 11.70 -5.66
C GLY A 109 10.61 10.50 -6.60
N SER A 110 11.83 10.00 -6.79
CA SER A 110 12.05 8.78 -7.59
C SER A 110 11.39 7.55 -6.97
N TRP A 111 11.46 7.38 -5.63
CA TRP A 111 10.77 6.31 -4.92
C TRP A 111 9.25 6.47 -4.96
N ALA A 112 8.75 7.69 -4.73
CA ALA A 112 7.32 7.98 -4.75
C ALA A 112 6.71 7.65 -6.12
N ALA A 113 7.33 8.13 -7.20
CA ALA A 113 6.90 7.84 -8.56
C ALA A 113 6.95 6.34 -8.87
N LEU A 114 8.02 5.65 -8.46
CA LEU A 114 8.15 4.20 -8.65
C LEU A 114 7.03 3.42 -7.95
N MET A 115 6.67 3.81 -6.72
CA MET A 115 5.59 3.16 -5.99
C MET A 115 4.23 3.44 -6.64
N LEU A 116 3.96 4.67 -7.08
CA LEU A 116 2.70 5.03 -7.75
C LEU A 116 2.46 4.18 -9.01
N ILE A 117 3.47 4.01 -9.85
CA ILE A 117 3.31 3.22 -11.09
C ILE A 117 3.11 1.73 -10.79
N ARG A 118 3.79 1.20 -9.75
CA ARG A 118 3.61 -0.17 -9.27
C ARG A 118 2.25 -0.37 -8.60
N SER A 119 1.66 0.71 -8.09
CA SER A 119 0.31 0.71 -7.54
C SER A 119 -0.79 0.75 -8.60
N GLY A 120 -0.44 0.97 -9.87
CA GLY A 120 -1.36 0.93 -11.01
C GLY A 120 -1.58 2.27 -11.71
N VAL A 121 -0.94 3.36 -11.28
CA VAL A 121 -1.04 4.67 -11.97
C VAL A 121 -0.50 4.56 -13.40
N GLN A 122 -1.32 4.86 -14.39
CA GLN A 122 -0.93 4.72 -15.81
C GLN A 122 -0.56 6.05 -16.48
N ARG A 123 -0.77 7.20 -15.82
CA ARG A 123 -0.40 8.52 -16.35
C ARG A 123 0.40 9.29 -15.30
N ILE A 124 1.63 9.64 -15.62
CA ILE A 124 2.51 10.38 -14.71
C ILE A 124 3.28 11.49 -15.43
N ARG A 125 3.41 12.66 -14.80
CA ARG A 125 4.34 13.72 -15.20
C ARG A 125 5.48 13.79 -14.19
N LEU A 126 6.72 13.83 -14.67
CA LEU A 126 7.93 13.95 -13.86
C LEU A 126 8.61 15.27 -14.20
N ILE A 127 8.89 16.09 -13.18
CA ILE A 127 9.49 17.42 -13.35
C ILE A 127 10.78 17.48 -12.54
N ASP A 128 11.93 17.56 -13.18
CA ASP A 128 13.22 17.80 -12.52
C ASP A 128 14.22 18.31 -13.57
N PHE A 129 14.96 19.36 -13.25
CA PHE A 129 15.97 19.97 -14.12
C PHE A 129 17.35 19.31 -14.00
N ASP A 130 17.59 18.53 -12.94
CA ASP A 130 18.89 17.94 -12.66
C ASP A 130 19.19 16.70 -13.50
N GLN A 131 20.50 16.40 -13.57
CA GLN A 131 21.03 15.15 -14.09
C GLN A 131 21.39 14.16 -12.97
N VAL A 132 21.49 12.88 -13.32
CA VAL A 132 21.98 11.83 -12.44
C VAL A 132 23.48 12.04 -12.23
N THR A 133 23.88 12.14 -10.97
CA THR A 133 25.29 12.18 -10.54
C THR A 133 25.68 10.87 -9.88
N LEU A 134 26.99 10.58 -9.75
CA LEU A 134 27.47 9.43 -8.97
C LEU A 134 26.94 9.45 -7.53
N SER A 135 26.91 10.63 -6.91
CA SER A 135 26.38 10.79 -5.55
C SER A 135 24.87 10.61 -5.48
N SER A 136 24.13 10.65 -6.59
CA SER A 136 22.69 10.36 -6.61
C SER A 136 22.38 8.87 -6.43
N LEU A 137 23.31 7.99 -6.82
CA LEU A 137 23.10 6.53 -6.87
C LEU A 137 22.89 5.88 -5.49
N ASN A 138 23.28 6.54 -4.40
CA ASN A 138 23.06 6.01 -3.05
C ASN A 138 21.61 6.10 -2.57
N ARG A 139 20.75 6.87 -3.26
CA ARG A 139 19.38 7.17 -2.79
C ARG A 139 18.33 7.24 -3.89
N HIS A 140 18.73 7.45 -5.14
CA HIS A 140 17.80 7.51 -6.27
C HIS A 140 17.26 6.10 -6.57
N ALA A 141 15.95 5.96 -6.70
CA ALA A 141 15.28 4.65 -6.70
C ALA A 141 15.68 3.73 -7.85
N VAL A 142 15.88 4.29 -9.06
CA VAL A 142 16.03 3.50 -10.29
C VAL A 142 17.27 3.83 -11.13
N ALA A 143 18.05 4.83 -10.74
CA ALA A 143 19.19 5.28 -11.54
C ALA A 143 20.39 4.35 -11.28
N ILE A 144 21.11 3.98 -12.34
CA ILE A 144 22.32 3.16 -12.21
C ILE A 144 23.55 3.88 -12.79
N ARG A 145 24.73 3.27 -12.65
CA ARG A 145 26.01 3.84 -13.10
C ARG A 145 26.01 4.26 -14.57
N SER A 146 25.32 3.53 -15.45
CA SER A 146 25.22 3.87 -16.88
C SER A 146 24.37 5.11 -17.17
N ASP A 147 23.57 5.57 -16.21
CA ASP A 147 22.66 6.69 -16.38
C ASP A 147 23.29 8.01 -15.89
N VAL A 148 24.54 8.00 -15.38
CA VAL A 148 25.24 9.23 -14.94
C VAL A 148 25.39 10.19 -16.12
N GLY A 149 24.97 11.45 -15.92
CA GLY A 149 24.89 12.48 -16.96
C GLY A 149 23.57 12.51 -17.75
N MET A 150 22.68 11.53 -17.56
CA MET A 150 21.32 11.58 -18.08
C MET A 150 20.44 12.45 -17.17
N SER A 151 19.42 13.13 -17.72
CA SER A 151 18.43 13.80 -16.86
C SER A 151 17.72 12.77 -15.95
N LYS A 152 17.44 13.16 -14.70
CA LYS A 152 16.82 12.23 -13.74
C LYS A 152 15.45 11.75 -14.22
N VAL A 153 14.66 12.63 -14.83
CA VAL A 153 13.33 12.29 -15.37
C VAL A 153 13.40 11.31 -16.54
N GLU A 154 14.41 11.39 -17.40
CA GLU A 154 14.58 10.43 -18.51
C GLU A 154 15.13 9.08 -18.01
N ALA A 155 16.04 9.09 -17.03
CA ALA A 155 16.49 7.87 -16.36
C ALA A 155 15.32 7.12 -15.72
N MET A 156 14.40 7.85 -15.07
CA MET A 156 13.15 7.28 -14.57
C MET A 156 12.25 6.77 -15.69
N ARG A 157 12.02 7.56 -16.75
CA ARG A 157 11.20 7.15 -17.90
C ARG A 157 11.65 5.82 -18.48
N LYS A 158 12.94 5.67 -18.75
CA LYS A 158 13.56 4.44 -19.25
C LYS A 158 13.23 3.23 -18.37
N ARG A 159 13.42 3.36 -17.06
CA ARG A 159 13.17 2.28 -16.10
C ARG A 159 11.70 1.98 -15.87
N PHE A 160 10.85 3.00 -15.91
CA PHE A 160 9.42 2.84 -15.71
C PHE A 160 8.77 2.08 -16.87
N LEU A 161 9.24 2.29 -18.09
CA LEU A 161 8.79 1.52 -19.26
C LEU A 161 9.22 0.04 -19.20
N GLU A 162 10.31 -0.29 -18.48
CA GLU A 162 10.68 -1.68 -18.20
C GLU A 162 9.75 -2.34 -17.16
N ILE A 163 9.12 -1.56 -16.27
CA ILE A 163 8.25 -2.05 -15.19
C ILE A 163 6.78 -2.09 -15.60
N VAL A 164 6.32 -1.07 -16.32
CA VAL A 164 4.95 -0.89 -16.79
C VAL A 164 5.00 -0.42 -18.26
N PRO A 165 5.06 -1.33 -19.25
CA PRO A 165 5.34 -0.96 -20.64
C PRO A 165 4.33 0.00 -21.28
N HIS A 166 3.10 0.04 -20.77
CA HIS A 166 2.00 0.84 -21.31
C HIS A 166 1.77 2.17 -20.56
N ILE A 167 2.61 2.51 -19.58
CA ILE A 167 2.49 3.77 -18.84
C ILE A 167 2.73 4.99 -19.74
N LYS A 168 1.91 6.02 -19.59
CA LYS A 168 2.08 7.32 -20.23
C LYS A 168 2.89 8.24 -19.32
N ILE A 169 4.11 8.55 -19.74
CA ILE A 169 5.04 9.41 -18.98
C ILE A 169 5.24 10.72 -19.74
N ASP A 170 5.02 11.84 -19.05
CA ASP A 170 5.37 13.19 -19.50
C ASP A 170 6.59 13.67 -18.70
N THR A 171 7.74 13.82 -19.35
CA THR A 171 8.99 14.23 -18.72
C THR A 171 9.26 15.71 -19.00
N ARG A 172 9.46 16.50 -17.93
CA ARG A 172 9.79 17.93 -18.01
C ARG A 172 11.13 18.18 -17.35
N VAL A 173 12.14 18.45 -18.19
CA VAL A 173 13.50 18.80 -17.73
C VAL A 173 13.56 20.30 -17.44
N GLU A 174 12.81 20.72 -16.41
CA GLU A 174 12.57 22.14 -16.13
C GLU A 174 12.62 22.40 -14.62
N LEU A 175 13.08 23.59 -14.25
CA LEU A 175 13.04 24.05 -12.88
C LEU A 175 11.62 24.52 -12.57
N PHE A 176 11.01 23.94 -11.54
CA PHE A 176 9.71 24.39 -11.06
C PHE A 176 9.82 25.78 -10.40
N SER A 177 9.01 26.73 -10.86
CA SER A 177 8.96 28.10 -10.37
C SER A 177 7.52 28.61 -10.25
N LYS A 178 7.32 29.80 -9.68
CA LYS A 178 5.99 30.44 -9.62
C LYS A 178 5.43 30.77 -11.01
N ASP A 179 6.29 30.98 -12.00
CA ASP A 179 5.89 31.45 -13.33
C ASP A 179 5.36 30.30 -14.20
N ASN A 180 5.83 29.08 -13.98
CA ASN A 180 5.43 27.89 -14.75
C ASN A 180 4.51 26.92 -13.97
N GLN A 181 4.12 27.28 -12.74
CA GLN A 181 3.35 26.38 -11.86
C GLN A 181 2.00 25.95 -12.44
N GLU A 182 1.27 26.84 -13.11
CA GLU A 182 -0.05 26.52 -13.64
C GLU A 182 0.02 25.49 -14.77
N GLU A 183 1.01 25.63 -15.65
CA GLU A 183 1.26 24.70 -16.74
C GLU A 183 1.70 23.34 -16.20
N LEU A 184 2.73 23.35 -15.33
CA LEU A 184 3.37 22.14 -14.84
C LEU A 184 2.45 21.32 -13.93
N LEU A 185 1.60 21.97 -13.12
CA LEU A 185 0.72 21.33 -12.13
C LEU A 185 -0.69 21.03 -12.63
N SER A 186 -0.90 20.87 -13.93
CA SER A 186 -2.18 20.48 -14.53
C SER A 186 -2.57 19.00 -14.28
N GLY A 187 -2.42 18.50 -13.05
CA GLY A 187 -2.75 17.13 -12.60
C GLY A 187 -2.71 16.96 -11.07
N THR A 188 -2.92 15.73 -10.57
CA THR A 188 -2.92 15.45 -9.12
C THR A 188 -1.49 15.34 -8.59
N MET A 189 -1.11 16.14 -7.58
CA MET A 189 0.28 16.17 -7.10
C MET A 189 0.46 15.49 -5.73
N PRO A 190 1.35 14.49 -5.58
CA PRO A 190 1.83 14.00 -4.30
C PRO A 190 3.09 14.80 -3.92
N ALA A 191 2.95 15.84 -3.10
CA ALA A 191 4.11 16.51 -2.54
C ALA A 191 4.55 15.87 -1.20
N ILE A 192 5.75 15.28 -1.23
CA ILE A 192 6.72 15.08 -0.13
C ILE A 192 6.17 14.42 1.15
N PHE A 193 6.04 13.09 1.16
CA PHE A 193 6.45 12.14 2.23
C PHE A 193 6.19 10.72 1.69
N GLY A 194 7.00 10.34 0.69
CA GLY A 194 6.68 9.45 -0.43
C GLY A 194 5.92 8.13 -0.20
N MET A 195 5.87 7.57 1.00
CA MET A 195 5.03 6.39 1.28
C MET A 195 3.69 6.74 1.93
N VAL A 196 3.67 7.68 2.89
CA VAL A 196 2.43 8.12 3.54
C VAL A 196 1.56 8.89 2.57
N MET A 197 2.17 9.72 1.71
CA MET A 197 1.44 10.46 0.68
C MET A 197 1.05 9.62 -0.53
N ALA A 198 1.88 8.67 -0.97
CA ALA A 198 1.44 7.72 -2.01
C ALA A 198 0.24 6.91 -1.50
N THR A 199 0.31 6.41 -0.26
CA THR A 199 -0.81 5.74 0.39
C THR A 199 -2.02 6.67 0.50
N ARG A 200 -1.85 7.90 0.99
CA ARG A 200 -2.94 8.88 1.12
C ARG A 200 -3.57 9.23 -0.22
N VAL A 201 -2.77 9.51 -1.24
CA VAL A 201 -3.24 9.81 -2.61
C VAL A 201 -3.96 8.61 -3.20
N LEU A 202 -3.42 7.40 -3.07
CA LEU A 202 -4.10 6.18 -3.53
C LEU A 202 -5.43 5.97 -2.81
N THR A 203 -5.47 6.17 -1.48
CA THR A 203 -6.70 6.05 -0.70
C THR A 203 -7.70 7.17 -1.00
N GLU A 204 -7.23 8.38 -1.31
CA GLU A 204 -8.09 9.52 -1.62
C GLU A 204 -8.66 9.42 -3.04
N LEU A 205 -7.83 9.08 -4.04
CA LEU A 205 -8.27 8.80 -5.41
C LEU A 205 -9.20 7.58 -5.49
N GLY A 206 -8.99 6.59 -4.61
CA GLY A 206 -9.82 5.40 -4.50
C GLY A 206 -11.01 5.54 -3.54
N ASN A 207 -11.36 6.72 -3.04
CA ASN A 207 -12.43 6.92 -2.04
C ASN A 207 -12.38 5.95 -0.84
N PHE A 208 -11.17 5.50 -0.47
CA PHE A 208 -10.95 4.51 0.55
C PHE A 208 -10.90 5.17 1.94
N PRO A 209 -11.69 4.71 2.92
CA PRO A 209 -11.67 5.27 4.27
C PRO A 209 -10.29 5.05 4.91
N THR A 210 -9.58 6.12 5.21
CA THR A 210 -8.29 6.07 5.90
C THR A 210 -8.49 6.12 7.41
N GLU A 211 -8.61 4.96 8.05
CA GLU A 211 -8.35 4.84 9.48
C GLU A 211 -6.89 4.41 9.68
N PRO A 212 -6.05 5.17 10.42
CA PRO A 212 -4.69 4.73 10.69
C PRO A 212 -4.71 3.37 11.40
N LEU A 213 -4.01 2.37 10.85
CA LEU A 213 -3.87 1.07 11.49
C LEU A 213 -3.29 1.25 12.89
N ALA A 214 -4.01 0.79 13.91
CA ALA A 214 -3.54 0.78 15.29
C ALA A 214 -2.37 -0.20 15.43
N ILE A 215 -1.15 0.26 15.15
CA ILE A 215 0.10 -0.46 15.46
C ILE A 215 0.35 -0.45 16.98
N LYS A 216 -0.28 0.49 17.70
CA LYS A 216 -0.21 0.58 19.16
C LYS A 216 -0.90 -0.64 19.78
N GLY A 217 -0.11 -1.51 20.41
CA GLY A 217 -0.60 -2.68 21.14
C GLY A 217 -0.56 -4.01 20.39
N ARG A 218 0.01 -4.09 19.19
CA ARG A 218 0.14 -5.36 18.43
C ARG A 218 0.91 -6.44 19.18
N HIS A 219 2.04 -6.10 19.79
CA HIS A 219 2.77 -7.06 20.63
C HIS A 219 1.92 -7.54 21.82
N ALA A 220 1.19 -6.65 22.50
CA ALA A 220 0.28 -7.04 23.58
C ALA A 220 -0.86 -7.93 23.09
N LEU A 221 -1.35 -7.71 21.86
CA LEU A 221 -2.32 -8.58 21.19
C LEU A 221 -1.74 -9.98 20.94
N TYR A 222 -0.51 -10.10 20.44
CA TYR A 222 0.13 -11.40 20.17
C TYR A 222 0.38 -12.18 21.46
N VAL A 223 0.85 -11.50 22.51
CA VAL A 223 1.00 -12.11 23.85
C VAL A 223 -0.34 -12.62 24.38
N ARG A 224 -1.43 -11.88 24.16
CA ARG A 224 -2.78 -12.32 24.53
C ARG A 224 -3.22 -13.53 23.71
N LEU A 225 -3.07 -13.49 22.38
CA LEU A 225 -3.44 -14.59 21.48
C LEU A 225 -2.67 -15.87 21.80
N HIS A 226 -1.35 -15.75 22.06
CA HIS A 226 -0.49 -16.85 22.48
C HIS A 226 -1.01 -17.48 23.77
N ARG A 227 -1.24 -16.68 24.82
CA ARG A 227 -1.80 -17.14 26.10
C ARG A 227 -3.16 -17.83 25.94
N ASP A 228 -4.05 -17.23 25.15
CA ASP A 228 -5.39 -17.74 24.88
C ASP A 228 -5.37 -19.08 24.13
N LEU A 229 -4.42 -19.24 23.21
CA LEU A 229 -4.17 -20.51 22.52
C LEU A 229 -3.62 -21.54 23.51
N MET A 230 -2.62 -21.19 24.32
CA MET A 230 -2.06 -22.12 25.31
C MET A 230 -3.11 -22.65 26.28
N HIS A 231 -4.00 -21.77 26.76
CA HIS A 231 -5.04 -22.16 27.70
C HIS A 231 -6.01 -23.18 27.07
N ARG A 232 -6.37 -23.01 25.80
CA ARG A 232 -7.24 -23.94 25.07
C ARG A 232 -6.56 -25.29 24.84
N GLU A 233 -5.29 -25.27 24.46
CA GLU A 233 -4.51 -26.48 24.20
C GLU A 233 -4.30 -27.30 25.49
N GLY A 234 -3.99 -26.61 26.59
CA GLY A 234 -3.83 -27.24 27.91
C GLY A 234 -5.11 -27.88 28.44
N ALA A 235 -6.28 -27.30 28.13
CA ALA A 235 -7.58 -27.87 28.49
C ALA A 235 -7.88 -29.19 27.76
N LYS A 236 -7.34 -29.40 26.55
CA LYS A 236 -7.58 -30.61 25.74
C LYS A 236 -6.53 -31.70 25.90
N THR A 237 -5.25 -31.34 25.93
CA THR A 237 -4.16 -32.31 25.72
C THR A 237 -3.54 -32.90 26.99
N LYS A 238 -3.89 -32.41 28.19
CA LYS A 238 -3.31 -32.79 29.51
C LYS A 238 -1.76 -32.73 29.61
N ILE A 239 -1.06 -32.35 28.55
CA ILE A 239 0.40 -32.21 28.47
C ILE A 239 0.69 -30.73 28.21
N ILE A 240 1.16 -30.03 29.24
CA ILE A 240 1.36 -28.57 29.24
C ILE A 240 2.71 -28.19 28.55
N SER A 241 3.56 -29.16 28.20
CA SER A 241 4.98 -28.93 27.92
C SER A 241 5.44 -28.97 26.45
N ALA A 242 4.57 -28.82 25.45
CA ALA A 242 5.00 -28.86 24.05
C ALA A 242 4.19 -27.96 23.10
N ILE A 243 3.96 -26.69 23.47
CA ILE A 243 3.56 -25.69 22.48
C ILE A 243 4.83 -25.22 21.79
N SER A 244 4.98 -25.54 20.50
CA SER A 244 6.15 -25.17 19.72
C SER A 244 6.12 -23.72 19.24
N LEU A 245 4.96 -23.05 19.28
CA LEU A 245 4.78 -21.71 18.73
C LEU A 245 5.19 -20.60 19.71
N THR A 246 6.12 -19.73 19.30
CA THR A 246 6.53 -18.51 20.01
C THR A 246 5.52 -17.37 19.80
N VAL A 247 5.68 -16.26 20.54
CA VAL A 247 4.83 -15.06 20.37
C VAL A 247 5.03 -14.45 18.99
N GLU A 248 6.24 -14.52 18.44
CA GLU A 248 6.59 -14.06 17.11
C GLU A 248 5.91 -14.91 16.03
N GLU A 249 5.92 -16.23 16.18
CA GLU A 249 5.22 -17.16 15.27
C GLU A 249 3.69 -16.95 15.32
N ILE A 250 3.14 -16.61 16.49
CA ILE A 250 1.73 -16.20 16.62
C ILE A 250 1.45 -14.91 15.84
N GLY A 251 2.36 -13.94 15.90
CA GLY A 251 2.27 -12.72 15.10
C GLY A 251 2.27 -13.02 13.60
N TYR A 252 3.19 -13.88 13.15
CA TYR A 252 3.27 -14.33 11.76
C TYR A 252 2.00 -15.06 11.30
N ILE A 253 1.53 -16.07 12.05
CA ILE A 253 0.32 -16.81 11.72
C ILE A 253 -0.88 -15.84 11.65
N PHE A 254 -1.01 -14.93 12.61
CA PHE A 254 -2.14 -14.00 12.65
C PHE A 254 -2.12 -12.98 11.50
N GLU A 255 -1.00 -12.32 11.25
CA GLU A 255 -0.90 -11.22 10.27
C GLU A 255 -0.61 -11.71 8.85
N GLU A 256 0.29 -12.67 8.68
CA GLU A 256 0.75 -13.11 7.35
C GLU A 256 -0.09 -14.28 6.82
N MET A 257 -0.35 -15.31 7.64
CA MET A 257 -1.15 -16.44 7.19
C MET A 257 -2.64 -16.09 7.12
N TRP A 258 -3.17 -15.36 8.09
CA TRP A 258 -4.61 -15.08 8.19
C TRP A 258 -5.00 -13.61 8.00
N MET A 259 -4.05 -12.70 7.74
CA MET A 259 -4.31 -11.29 7.42
C MET A 259 -5.16 -10.56 8.47
N GLY A 260 -5.09 -11.00 9.73
CA GLY A 260 -5.91 -10.47 10.82
C GLY A 260 -7.41 -10.69 10.63
N LYS A 261 -7.82 -11.79 9.97
CA LYS A 261 -9.21 -12.14 9.69
C LYS A 261 -9.53 -13.57 10.10
N SER A 262 -10.81 -13.84 10.36
CA SER A 262 -11.31 -15.21 10.53
C SER A 262 -11.25 -15.96 9.21
N ALA A 263 -10.71 -17.18 9.23
CA ALA A 263 -10.71 -18.09 8.10
C ALA A 263 -12.11 -18.59 7.71
N ILE A 264 -13.09 -18.46 8.62
CA ILE A 264 -14.46 -18.93 8.42
C ILE A 264 -15.35 -17.81 7.87
N SER A 265 -15.38 -16.66 8.55
CA SER A 265 -16.32 -15.56 8.24
C SER A 265 -15.67 -14.31 7.66
N ASN A 266 -14.34 -14.28 7.54
CA ASN A 266 -13.57 -13.09 7.14
C ASN A 266 -13.71 -11.89 8.10
N ALA A 267 -14.33 -12.09 9.27
CA ALA A 267 -14.51 -11.05 10.27
C ALA A 267 -13.17 -10.64 10.92
N VAL A 268 -13.09 -9.39 11.39
CA VAL A 268 -11.87 -8.81 12.02
C VAL A 268 -11.99 -8.60 13.52
N ASP A 269 -13.21 -8.73 14.09
CA ASP A 269 -13.46 -8.46 15.51
C ASP A 269 -13.27 -9.72 16.37
N LYS A 270 -12.70 -9.54 17.57
CA LYS A 270 -12.55 -10.58 18.61
C LYS A 270 -11.97 -11.89 18.09
N LEU A 271 -10.82 -11.81 17.43
CA LEU A 271 -10.14 -12.97 16.88
C LEU A 271 -9.40 -13.79 17.94
N SER A 272 -9.27 -15.09 17.65
CA SER A 272 -8.57 -16.12 18.41
C SER A 272 -7.90 -17.09 17.44
N LEU A 273 -6.78 -17.66 17.86
CA LEU A 273 -6.16 -18.78 17.16
C LEU A 273 -6.63 -20.10 17.79
N VAL A 274 -6.79 -21.13 16.97
CA VAL A 274 -7.14 -22.49 17.40
C VAL A 274 -6.43 -23.54 16.53
N ARG A 275 -6.16 -24.70 17.12
CA ARG A 275 -5.76 -25.89 16.37
C ARG A 275 -6.91 -26.34 15.46
N TYR A 276 -6.63 -26.63 14.19
CA TYR A 276 -7.66 -27.01 13.22
C TYR A 276 -7.98 -28.51 13.28
N TYR A 277 -6.98 -29.36 13.05
CA TYR A 277 -7.08 -30.81 13.20
C TYR A 277 -6.72 -31.22 14.62
N ALA A 278 -7.68 -31.76 15.36
CA ALA A 278 -7.50 -32.15 16.76
C ALA A 278 -6.48 -33.28 16.95
N ASP A 279 -6.40 -34.20 15.99
CA ASP A 279 -5.53 -35.38 15.94
C ASP A 279 -4.07 -35.06 15.54
N LYS A 280 -3.82 -33.89 14.97
CA LYS A 280 -2.48 -33.44 14.55
C LYS A 280 -1.86 -32.47 15.57
N PRO A 281 -0.52 -32.39 15.67
CA PRO A 281 0.14 -31.43 16.55
C PRO A 281 -0.17 -29.99 16.12
N LEU A 282 -0.18 -29.07 17.09
CA LEU A 282 -0.26 -27.64 16.82
C LEU A 282 1.02 -27.18 16.12
N SER A 283 0.88 -26.49 14.99
CA SER A 283 1.96 -25.90 14.20
C SER A 283 1.39 -24.77 13.33
N SER A 284 2.22 -24.03 12.59
CA SER A 284 1.73 -23.06 11.59
C SER A 284 0.79 -23.71 10.57
N LEU A 285 1.06 -24.96 10.18
CA LEU A 285 0.26 -25.76 9.25
C LEU A 285 -1.00 -26.40 9.86
N ASN A 286 -1.27 -26.16 11.14
CA ASN A 286 -2.44 -26.69 11.84
C ASN A 286 -3.04 -25.66 12.81
N CYS A 287 -2.86 -24.37 12.53
CA CYS A 287 -3.37 -23.28 13.35
C CYS A 287 -4.17 -22.29 12.50
N VAL A 288 -5.41 -22.05 12.88
CA VAL A 288 -6.37 -21.23 12.12
C VAL A 288 -6.84 -20.05 12.96
N CYS A 289 -6.96 -18.88 12.33
CA CYS A 289 -7.58 -17.70 12.93
C CYS A 289 -9.10 -17.76 12.78
N MET A 290 -9.82 -17.57 13.87
CA MET A 290 -11.28 -17.57 13.93
C MET A 290 -11.76 -16.45 14.85
N THR A 291 -13.01 -16.01 14.73
CA THR A 291 -13.61 -15.22 15.82
C THR A 291 -13.72 -16.09 17.08
N LYS A 292 -13.77 -15.48 18.26
CA LYS A 292 -13.91 -16.21 19.52
C LYS A 292 -15.13 -17.14 19.53
N LYS A 293 -16.25 -16.71 18.94
CA LYS A 293 -17.47 -17.53 18.83
C LYS A 293 -17.29 -18.76 17.93
N GLU A 294 -16.58 -18.60 16.80
CA GLU A 294 -16.26 -19.70 15.89
C GLU A 294 -15.26 -20.65 16.53
N ALA A 295 -14.22 -20.13 17.17
CA ALA A 295 -13.23 -20.90 17.92
C ALA A 295 -13.90 -21.76 19.00
N ASP A 296 -14.84 -21.20 19.77
CA ASP A 296 -15.56 -21.93 20.82
C ASP A 296 -16.46 -23.04 20.25
N LYS A 297 -17.03 -22.85 19.04
CA LYS A 297 -17.78 -23.90 18.33
C LYS A 297 -16.84 -24.98 17.81
N HIS A 298 -15.74 -24.59 17.17
CA HIS A 298 -14.73 -25.49 16.63
C HIS A 298 -14.12 -26.37 17.74
N CYS A 299 -13.83 -25.78 18.90
CA CYS A 299 -13.28 -26.52 20.03
C CYS A 299 -14.24 -27.55 20.63
N LYS A 300 -15.54 -27.43 20.38
CA LYS A 300 -16.58 -28.36 20.85
C LYS A 300 -16.94 -29.45 19.84
N LEU A 301 -16.27 -29.50 18.69
CA LEU A 301 -16.40 -30.65 17.78
C LEU A 301 -16.00 -31.92 18.55
N ASP A 302 -16.80 -32.97 18.39
CA ASP A 302 -16.54 -34.26 19.04
C ASP A 302 -15.15 -34.80 18.66
N GLU A 303 -14.51 -35.51 19.57
CA GLU A 303 -13.20 -36.12 19.31
C GLU A 303 -13.29 -37.06 18.09
N GLY A 304 -12.50 -36.76 17.05
CA GLY A 304 -12.46 -37.52 15.80
C GLY A 304 -13.32 -36.97 14.67
N VAL A 305 -14.06 -35.87 14.86
CA VAL A 305 -14.72 -35.17 13.75
C VAL A 305 -13.69 -34.49 12.87
N ASP A 306 -13.68 -34.82 11.58
CA ASP A 306 -12.86 -34.15 10.58
C ASP A 306 -13.43 -32.75 10.27
N PRO A 307 -12.70 -31.66 10.58
CA PRO A 307 -13.12 -30.30 10.27
C PRO A 307 -13.45 -30.08 8.79
N ASP A 308 -12.79 -30.79 7.87
CA ASP A 308 -12.99 -30.66 6.43
C ASP A 308 -14.40 -31.12 6.00
N THR A 309 -15.06 -31.93 6.83
CA THR A 309 -16.45 -32.36 6.63
C THR A 309 -17.47 -31.47 7.34
N TYR A 310 -17.03 -30.65 8.29
CA TYR A 310 -17.89 -29.80 9.10
C TYR A 310 -18.11 -28.41 8.48
N TYR A 311 -17.10 -27.86 7.81
CA TYR A 311 -17.17 -26.55 7.18
C TYR A 311 -17.55 -26.64 5.69
N ASP A 312 -18.09 -25.54 5.16
CA ASP A 312 -18.39 -25.43 3.73
C ASP A 312 -17.13 -25.64 2.89
N LYS A 313 -17.28 -26.31 1.75
CA LYS A 313 -16.17 -26.62 0.84
C LYS A 313 -15.30 -25.41 0.50
N ALA A 314 -15.92 -24.24 0.26
CA ALA A 314 -15.18 -23.01 -0.05
C ALA A 314 -14.27 -22.55 1.10
N VAL A 315 -14.69 -22.76 2.35
CA VAL A 315 -13.89 -22.44 3.54
C VAL A 315 -12.73 -23.42 3.69
N VAL A 316 -13.00 -24.71 3.48
CA VAL A 316 -11.98 -25.77 3.51
C VAL A 316 -10.93 -25.55 2.43
N ASP A 317 -11.35 -25.31 1.18
CA ASP A 317 -10.47 -25.01 0.05
C ASP A 317 -9.59 -23.78 0.33
N TYR A 318 -10.16 -22.74 0.97
CA TYR A 318 -9.41 -21.56 1.38
C TYR A 318 -8.35 -21.91 2.44
N ILE A 319 -8.72 -22.59 3.53
CA ILE A 319 -7.78 -23.00 4.59
C ILE A 319 -6.65 -23.86 4.02
N HIS A 320 -6.97 -24.83 3.18
CA HIS A 320 -6.01 -25.72 2.53
C HIS A 320 -5.06 -24.95 1.62
N SER A 321 -5.57 -23.98 0.85
CA SER A 321 -4.72 -23.13 0.00
C SER A 321 -3.68 -22.35 0.83
N ARG A 322 -4.04 -21.89 2.04
CA ARG A 322 -3.12 -21.18 2.94
C ARG A 322 -2.06 -22.12 3.52
N PHE A 323 -2.45 -23.32 3.93
CA PHE A 323 -1.51 -24.35 4.38
C PHE A 323 -0.57 -24.81 3.27
N GLU A 324 -1.04 -24.89 2.02
CA GLU A 324 -0.19 -25.27 0.89
C GLU A 324 0.85 -24.20 0.56
N ILE A 325 0.46 -22.93 0.58
CA ILE A 325 1.40 -21.80 0.43
C ILE A 325 2.46 -21.85 1.53
N GLU A 326 2.06 -22.12 2.78
CA GLU A 326 3.00 -22.21 3.90
C GLU A 326 3.93 -23.43 3.77
N ARG A 327 3.45 -24.58 3.28
CA ARG A 327 4.30 -25.73 2.94
C ARG A 327 5.33 -25.39 1.87
N LEU A 328 4.91 -24.65 0.84
CA LEU A 328 5.82 -24.17 -0.21
C LEU A 328 6.87 -23.23 0.37
N TYR A 329 6.50 -22.29 1.25
CA TYR A 329 7.46 -21.42 1.93
C TYR A 329 8.46 -22.20 2.78
N ALA A 330 8.00 -23.18 3.56
CA ALA A 330 8.87 -24.05 4.36
C ALA A 330 9.81 -24.92 3.50
N SER A 331 9.46 -25.19 2.24
CA SER A 331 10.28 -25.96 1.30
C SER A 331 11.34 -25.13 0.55
N LEU A 332 11.28 -23.80 0.65
CA LEU A 332 12.27 -22.94 0.03
C LEU A 332 13.60 -23.03 0.81
N PRO A 333 14.74 -23.23 0.13
CA PRO A 333 16.04 -23.25 0.80
C PRO A 333 16.32 -21.91 1.48
N ASP A 334 16.49 -21.96 2.80
CA ASP A 334 16.86 -20.92 3.78
C ASP A 334 16.53 -19.47 3.40
N LYS A 335 15.43 -18.95 3.95
CA LYS A 335 15.27 -17.51 4.19
C LYS A 335 14.51 -17.24 5.48
N PHE A 336 15.24 -17.12 6.58
CA PHE A 336 15.39 -15.94 7.46
C PHE A 336 16.25 -16.42 8.65
N PRO A 337 17.37 -15.74 8.99
CA PRO A 337 18.16 -16.09 10.17
C PRO A 337 17.36 -15.95 11.47
#